data_AF-A0A9D4DNA4-F1
#
_entry.id   AF-A0A9D4DNA4-F1
#
_cell.length_a   1.000
_cell.length_b   1.000
_cell.length_c   1.000
_cell.angle_alpha   90.00
_cell.angle_beta   90.00
_cell.angle_gamma   90.00
#
_symmetry.space_group_name_H-M   'P 1'
#
loop_
_entity.id
_entity.type
_entity.pdbx_description
1 polymer ?
#
loop_
_entity_poly.entity_id
_entity_poly.type
_entity_poly.pdbx_seq_one_letter_code
_entity_poly.pdbx_strand_id
1 'polypeptide(L)'
;MSQNSATTLEFPFVSLEYGTYSIIVSAFASNEHTSISDIVREEVVVSEARPMTGTVDHSNIFKLCLDPDKEPRCPSVPDGVLRAYSKLDETQTVSIYFEIPLPENYIPGTNKAIAHIGEYKSEEKIWCLINGFGEDFNKPAGSGEATMVYVSPIAYGLDYLNQTDTLDIQQMEQWTGYLRYGIVRMVSMYRNNDGSYSDWKDCPSSLWLTAFVAKVFCKSYKVVKDVGYIETIPETLSYIAKNNIYGGGSFQDYERIVRVDLLQGALGMQSDPKNDPSLTSFVLISFQECKIWNEEITNSSRRAIAYLEKLSEKTLRRNPFLLAITAYALALANSDKMDFFRDLLYGTRSEESDLLFWSNRGDAPNGYGVETTAYALLTF
;
A
#
# COMPACT_ATOMS: atom_id res chain seq x y z
N MET A 1 -54.63 4.17 21.00
CA MET A 1 -53.74 5.34 20.85
C MET A 1 -54.60 6.59 20.91
N SER A 2 -54.11 7.67 21.53
CA SER A 2 -54.78 8.97 21.44
C SER A 2 -54.64 9.55 20.03
N GLN A 3 -55.63 10.31 19.56
CA GLN A 3 -55.52 11.01 18.28
C GLN A 3 -54.30 11.95 18.28
N ASN A 4 -53.57 12.00 17.16
CA ASN A 4 -52.36 12.81 16.99
C ASN A 4 -51.21 12.48 17.97
N SER A 5 -51.07 11.20 18.34
CA SER A 5 -49.96 10.71 19.14
C SER A 5 -49.06 9.76 18.34
N ALA A 6 -47.81 9.62 18.75
CA ALA A 6 -46.88 8.62 18.26
C ALA A 6 -46.57 7.62 19.38
N THR A 7 -46.18 6.40 19.00
CA THR A 7 -45.72 5.37 19.93
C THR A 7 -44.51 4.69 19.33
N THR A 8 -43.45 4.56 20.12
CA THR A 8 -42.24 3.85 19.74
C THR A 8 -42.37 2.38 20.14
N LEU A 9 -42.00 1.47 19.24
CA LEU A 9 -41.86 0.05 19.50
C LEU A 9 -40.39 -0.32 19.30
N GLU A 10 -39.81 -1.00 20.28
CA GLU A 10 -38.43 -1.47 20.23
C GLU A 10 -38.41 -2.98 20.04
N PHE A 11 -37.63 -3.46 19.09
CA PHE A 11 -37.42 -4.88 18.82
C PHE A 11 -35.95 -5.20 19.10
N PRO A 12 -35.61 -5.95 20.17
CA PRO A 12 -34.24 -6.35 20.39
C PRO A 12 -33.84 -7.36 19.31
N PHE A 13 -32.82 -7.02 18.52
CA PHE A 13 -32.23 -7.91 17.52
C PHE A 13 -30.90 -8.45 18.05
N VAL A 14 -30.77 -9.77 18.09
CA VAL A 14 -29.53 -10.47 18.46
C VAL A 14 -29.22 -11.47 17.36
N SER A 15 -28.16 -11.23 16.60
CA SER A 15 -27.68 -12.12 15.54
C SER A 15 -26.83 -13.25 16.11
N LEU A 16 -27.03 -14.46 15.61
CA LEU A 16 -26.22 -15.63 15.97
C LEU A 16 -25.06 -15.90 15.00
N GLU A 17 -25.09 -15.29 13.82
CA GLU A 17 -24.08 -15.42 12.76
C GLU A 17 -23.76 -14.03 12.18
N TYR A 18 -22.62 -13.93 11.48
CA TYR A 18 -22.23 -12.71 10.78
C TYR A 18 -22.85 -12.66 9.39
N GLY A 19 -23.17 -11.45 8.92
CA GLY A 19 -23.73 -11.28 7.58
C GLY A 19 -24.67 -10.08 7.45
N THR A 20 -25.21 -9.92 6.25
CA THR A 20 -26.23 -8.90 5.96
C THR A 20 -27.61 -9.52 6.11
N TYR A 21 -28.42 -8.95 6.99
CA TYR A 21 -29.79 -9.38 7.24
C TYR A 21 -30.77 -8.31 6.74
N SER A 22 -31.62 -8.66 5.79
CA SER A 22 -32.74 -7.78 5.38
C SER A 22 -33.88 -7.94 6.38
N ILE A 23 -34.12 -6.93 7.20
CA ILE A 23 -35.22 -6.89 8.17
C ILE A 23 -36.40 -6.14 7.57
N ILE A 24 -37.57 -6.77 7.58
CA ILE A 24 -38.81 -6.18 7.07
C ILE A 24 -39.75 -5.97 8.26
N VAL A 25 -40.09 -4.71 8.55
CA VAL A 25 -41.07 -4.33 9.56
C VAL A 25 -42.33 -3.86 8.87
N SER A 26 -43.44 -4.55 9.12
CA SER A 26 -44.75 -4.18 8.57
C SER A 26 -45.66 -3.71 9.71
N ALA A 27 -46.21 -2.51 9.58
CA ALA A 27 -47.17 -1.94 10.51
C ALA A 27 -48.57 -1.93 9.88
N PHE A 28 -49.57 -2.34 10.64
CA PHE A 28 -50.97 -2.38 10.20
C PHE A 28 -51.86 -1.67 11.22
N ALA A 29 -52.75 -0.81 10.74
CA ALA A 29 -53.77 -0.14 11.52
C ALA A 29 -55.13 -0.34 10.85
N SER A 30 -56.16 -0.73 11.61
CA SER A 30 -57.51 -0.89 11.08
C SER A 30 -58.56 -0.39 12.06
N ASN A 31 -59.71 0.02 11.52
CA ASN A 31 -60.95 0.30 12.23
C ASN A 31 -62.15 -0.22 11.40
N GLU A 32 -63.38 0.07 11.82
CA GLU A 32 -64.61 -0.41 11.17
C GLU A 32 -64.81 0.08 9.72
N HIS A 33 -64.04 1.07 9.25
CA HIS A 33 -64.22 1.72 7.95
C HIS A 33 -62.96 1.77 7.08
N THR A 34 -61.77 1.65 7.66
CA THR A 34 -60.49 1.77 6.95
C THR A 34 -59.43 0.84 7.53
N SER A 35 -58.55 0.38 6.65
CA SER A 35 -57.31 -0.31 7.00
C SER A 35 -56.15 0.36 6.26
N ILE A 36 -55.07 0.62 6.98
CA ILE A 36 -53.86 1.28 6.50
C ILE A 36 -52.69 0.38 6.90
N SER A 37 -51.74 0.20 5.98
CA SER A 37 -50.51 -0.55 6.25
C SER A 37 -49.31 0.21 5.72
N ASP A 38 -48.19 0.05 6.39
CA ASP A 38 -46.89 0.54 5.92
C ASP A 38 -45.82 -0.53 6.12
N ILE A 39 -44.80 -0.54 5.25
CA ILE A 39 -43.72 -1.53 5.26
C ILE A 39 -42.39 -0.80 5.14
N VAL A 40 -41.55 -0.96 6.16
CA VAL A 40 -40.18 -0.48 6.18
C VAL A 40 -39.25 -1.68 5.97
N ARG A 41 -38.30 -1.54 5.04
CA ARG A 41 -37.22 -2.51 4.81
C ARG A 41 -35.91 -1.87 5.17
N GLU A 42 -35.15 -2.51 6.04
CA GLU A 42 -33.83 -2.07 6.45
C GLU A 42 -32.84 -3.22 6.31
N GLU A 43 -31.61 -2.91 5.91
CA GLU A 43 -30.52 -3.87 5.90
C GLU A 43 -29.67 -3.66 7.15
N VAL A 44 -29.60 -4.69 7.98
CA VAL A 44 -28.72 -4.71 9.15
C VAL A 44 -27.49 -5.54 8.80
N VAL A 45 -26.36 -4.84 8.68
CA VAL A 45 -25.06 -5.48 8.52
C VAL A 45 -24.53 -5.82 9.90
N VAL A 46 -24.46 -7.12 10.20
CA VAL A 46 -23.78 -7.65 11.38
C VAL A 46 -22.35 -7.91 10.98
N SER A 47 -21.52 -6.86 11.09
CA SER A 47 -20.08 -6.97 10.94
C SER A 47 -19.45 -7.53 12.21
N GLU A 48 -18.28 -8.15 12.09
CA GLU A 48 -17.46 -8.49 13.23
C GLU A 48 -17.33 -7.30 14.19
N ALA A 49 -17.41 -7.56 15.50
CA ALA A 49 -16.94 -6.60 16.47
C ALA A 49 -15.48 -6.32 16.13
N ARG A 50 -15.11 -5.05 15.88
CA ARG A 50 -13.69 -4.68 15.73
C ARG A 50 -12.95 -5.28 16.91
N PRO A 51 -11.93 -6.11 16.69
CA PRO A 51 -11.19 -6.65 17.82
C PRO A 51 -10.60 -5.48 18.59
N MET A 52 -11.00 -5.34 19.85
CA MET A 52 -10.19 -4.60 20.80
C MET A 52 -8.85 -5.33 20.85
N THR A 53 -7.85 -4.76 20.17
CA THR A 53 -6.43 -5.09 20.31
C THR A 53 -6.10 -6.59 20.32
N GLY A 54 -5.79 -7.16 19.16
CA GLY A 54 -4.84 -8.28 19.10
C GLY A 54 -5.28 -9.61 18.49
N THR A 55 -6.46 -9.76 17.87
CA THR A 55 -6.69 -10.92 17.00
C THR A 55 -6.20 -10.60 15.60
N VAL A 56 -5.08 -11.21 15.24
CA VAL A 56 -4.48 -11.20 13.90
C VAL A 56 -5.45 -11.94 12.98
N ASP A 57 -6.00 -11.24 11.99
CA ASP A 57 -6.57 -11.92 10.83
C ASP A 57 -5.43 -12.70 10.17
N HIS A 58 -5.43 -14.02 10.33
CA HIS A 58 -4.41 -14.89 9.78
C HIS A 58 -4.81 -15.27 8.35
N SER A 59 -4.47 -14.39 7.41
CA SER A 59 -4.59 -14.69 5.98
C SER A 59 -3.32 -15.37 5.48
N ASN A 60 -3.44 -16.63 5.08
CA ASN A 60 -2.37 -17.35 4.39
C ASN A 60 -2.63 -17.28 2.89
N ILE A 61 -1.65 -16.75 2.13
CA ILE A 61 -1.71 -16.69 0.67
C ILE A 61 -0.89 -17.84 0.12
N PHE A 62 -1.53 -18.74 -0.63
CA PHE A 62 -0.89 -19.85 -1.30
C PHE A 62 -0.84 -19.59 -2.80
N LYS A 63 0.34 -19.72 -3.40
CA LYS A 63 0.50 -19.64 -4.85
C LYS A 63 0.64 -21.07 -5.38
N LEU A 64 -0.33 -21.48 -6.20
CA LEU A 64 -0.29 -22.76 -6.92
C LEU A 64 -0.11 -22.48 -8.41
N CYS A 65 0.93 -23.06 -9.01
CA CYS A 65 1.11 -23.02 -10.46
C CYS A 65 0.27 -24.14 -11.09
N LEU A 66 -0.50 -23.81 -12.13
CA LEU A 66 -1.26 -24.79 -12.93
C LEU A 66 -0.56 -24.92 -14.27
N ASP A 67 0.25 -25.97 -14.43
CA ASP A 67 0.86 -26.33 -15.71
C ASP A 67 0.14 -27.57 -16.29
N PRO A 68 -0.79 -27.39 -17.25
CA PRO A 68 -1.50 -28.50 -17.88
C PRO A 68 -0.60 -29.39 -18.76
N ASP A 69 0.58 -28.92 -19.16
CA ASP A 69 1.51 -29.63 -20.04
C ASP A 69 2.57 -30.46 -19.30
N LYS A 70 2.51 -30.49 -17.95
CA LYS A 70 3.38 -31.28 -17.07
C LYS A 70 4.89 -30.96 -17.21
N GLU A 71 5.28 -29.72 -17.53
CA GLU A 71 6.68 -29.34 -17.31
C GLU A 71 6.95 -29.11 -15.80
N PRO A 72 8.09 -29.59 -15.26
CA PRO A 72 8.40 -29.48 -13.85
C PRO A 72 8.89 -28.05 -13.53
N ARG A 73 7.97 -27.08 -13.47
CA ARG A 73 8.23 -25.70 -13.02
C ARG A 73 7.31 -25.25 -11.89
N CYS A 74 6.65 -26.18 -11.22
CA CYS A 74 5.82 -25.87 -10.06
C CYS A 74 6.62 -26.11 -8.78
N PRO A 75 6.73 -25.12 -7.87
CA PRO A 75 7.37 -25.33 -6.57
C PRO A 75 6.61 -26.38 -5.74
N SER A 76 7.31 -26.95 -4.77
CA SER A 76 6.77 -27.85 -3.75
C SER A 76 5.54 -27.27 -3.05
N VAL A 77 4.69 -28.15 -2.48
CA VAL A 77 3.53 -27.77 -1.66
C VAL A 77 3.93 -26.62 -0.73
N PRO A 78 3.26 -25.45 -0.80
CA PRO A 78 3.62 -24.31 0.02
C PRO A 78 3.60 -24.65 1.52
N ASP A 79 4.51 -24.06 2.29
CA ASP A 79 4.54 -24.23 3.74
C ASP A 79 3.18 -23.86 4.35
N GLY A 80 2.66 -24.73 5.23
CA GLY A 80 1.33 -24.60 5.83
C GLY A 80 0.19 -25.26 5.05
N VAL A 81 0.46 -25.84 3.88
CA VAL A 81 -0.50 -26.70 3.17
C VAL A 81 -0.14 -28.17 3.40
N LEU A 82 -1.05 -28.96 3.96
CA LEU A 82 -0.85 -30.38 4.23
C LEU A 82 -0.72 -31.18 2.93
N ARG A 83 -1.56 -30.86 1.94
CA ARG A 83 -1.58 -31.50 0.62
C ARG A 83 -2.07 -30.50 -0.42
N ALA A 84 -1.41 -30.43 -1.56
CA ALA A 84 -1.92 -29.73 -2.73
C ALA A 84 -1.72 -30.61 -3.98
N TYR A 85 -2.77 -30.81 -4.78
CA TYR A 85 -2.65 -31.48 -6.07
C TYR A 85 -3.70 -30.97 -7.06
N SER A 86 -3.37 -31.03 -8.34
CA SER A 86 -4.29 -30.79 -9.44
C SER A 86 -4.62 -32.10 -10.14
N LYS A 87 -5.88 -32.26 -10.56
CA LYS A 87 -6.34 -33.38 -11.38
C LYS A 87 -6.98 -32.82 -12.64
N LEU A 88 -6.44 -33.22 -13.80
CA LEU A 88 -7.08 -33.00 -15.10
C LEU A 88 -8.00 -34.19 -15.38
N ASP A 89 -9.27 -33.93 -15.65
CA ASP A 89 -10.20 -34.96 -16.11
C ASP A 89 -10.29 -35.03 -17.65
N GLU A 90 -11.00 -36.05 -18.15
CA GLU A 90 -11.21 -36.28 -19.59
C GLU A 90 -11.96 -35.14 -20.29
N THR A 91 -12.60 -34.24 -19.53
CA THR A 91 -13.31 -33.06 -20.03
C THR A 91 -12.45 -31.80 -20.06
N GLN A 92 -11.15 -31.93 -19.78
CA GLN A 92 -10.21 -30.81 -19.62
C GLN A 92 -10.50 -29.92 -18.39
N THR A 93 -11.23 -30.41 -17.40
CA THR A 93 -11.43 -29.68 -16.14
C THR A 93 -10.25 -29.92 -15.20
N VAL A 94 -9.63 -28.84 -14.73
CA VAL A 94 -8.57 -28.88 -13.71
C VAL A 94 -9.20 -28.69 -12.33
N SER A 95 -9.25 -29.75 -11.53
CA SER A 95 -9.66 -29.70 -10.12
C SER A 95 -8.44 -29.50 -9.23
N ILE A 96 -8.47 -28.48 -8.38
CA ILE A 96 -7.40 -28.18 -7.43
C ILE A 96 -7.87 -28.56 -6.03
N TYR A 97 -7.09 -29.39 -5.35
CA TYR A 97 -7.34 -29.76 -3.98
C TYR A 97 -6.21 -29.22 -3.13
N PHE A 98 -6.56 -28.54 -2.03
CA PHE A 98 -5.62 -28.16 -1.01
C PHE A 98 -6.21 -28.41 0.38
N GLU A 99 -5.35 -28.81 1.32
CA GLU A 99 -5.72 -29.07 2.71
C GLU A 99 -4.90 -28.14 3.60
N ILE A 100 -5.58 -27.26 4.34
CA ILE A 100 -4.94 -26.27 5.24
C ILE A 100 -5.37 -26.63 6.67
N PRO A 101 -4.44 -26.75 7.62
CA PRO A 101 -4.78 -26.98 9.01
C PRO A 101 -5.44 -25.74 9.60
N LEU A 102 -6.53 -25.92 10.35
CA LEU A 102 -7.16 -24.82 11.08
C LEU A 102 -6.26 -24.41 12.27
N PRO A 103 -6.06 -23.10 12.53
CA PRO A 103 -5.34 -22.63 13.72
C PRO A 103 -6.00 -23.12 15.01
N GLU A 104 -5.23 -23.36 16.08
CA GLU A 104 -5.77 -23.86 17.36
C GLU A 104 -6.86 -22.96 17.97
N ASN A 105 -6.82 -21.66 17.66
CA ASN A 105 -7.72 -20.63 18.14
C ASN A 105 -8.77 -20.18 17.10
N TYR A 106 -9.05 -21.00 16.08
CA TYR A 106 -10.06 -20.65 15.07
C TYR A 106 -11.46 -20.53 15.68
N ILE A 107 -12.26 -19.61 15.16
CA ILE A 107 -13.66 -19.45 15.53
C ILE A 107 -14.50 -20.28 14.56
N PRO A 108 -15.35 -21.22 15.04
CA PRO A 108 -16.21 -22.00 14.16
C PRO A 108 -17.13 -21.11 13.31
N GLY A 109 -17.23 -21.38 12.00
CA GLY A 109 -18.11 -20.68 11.08
C GLY A 109 -17.54 -19.40 10.45
N THR A 110 -16.32 -18.98 10.81
CA THR A 110 -15.68 -17.77 10.24
C THR A 110 -14.69 -18.06 9.11
N ASN A 111 -14.54 -19.32 8.71
CA ASN A 111 -13.59 -19.72 7.68
C ASN A 111 -14.04 -19.23 6.29
N LYS A 112 -13.17 -18.46 5.62
CA LYS A 112 -13.38 -18.00 4.24
C LYS A 112 -12.21 -18.43 3.37
N ALA A 113 -12.50 -18.94 2.17
CA ALA A 113 -11.51 -19.19 1.14
C ALA A 113 -11.87 -18.38 -0.10
N ILE A 114 -10.89 -17.65 -0.62
CA ILE A 114 -11.02 -16.89 -1.87
C ILE A 114 -9.95 -17.42 -2.81
N ALA A 115 -10.35 -17.85 -4.01
CA ALA A 115 -9.42 -18.32 -5.03
C ALA A 115 -9.45 -17.35 -6.20
N HIS A 116 -8.26 -16.92 -6.63
CA HIS A 116 -8.06 -16.16 -7.85
C HIS A 116 -7.36 -17.07 -8.86
N ILE A 117 -8.08 -17.43 -9.92
CA ILE A 117 -7.59 -18.30 -10.99
C ILE A 117 -7.48 -17.43 -12.24
N GLY A 118 -6.26 -17.25 -12.73
CA GLY A 118 -5.97 -16.45 -13.91
C GLY A 118 -4.58 -16.79 -14.44
N GLU A 119 -4.32 -16.42 -15.69
CA GLU A 119 -2.95 -16.35 -16.19
C GLU A 119 -2.14 -15.40 -15.31
N TYR A 120 -0.82 -15.57 -15.22
CA TYR A 120 0.03 -14.61 -14.51
C TYR A 120 0.11 -13.30 -15.32
N LYS A 121 -0.97 -12.51 -15.30
CA LYS A 121 -1.05 -11.18 -15.88
C LYS A 121 -0.86 -10.16 -14.77
N SER A 122 0.21 -9.39 -14.87
CA SER A 122 0.55 -8.33 -13.92
C SER A 122 -0.57 -7.31 -13.78
N GLU A 123 -1.31 -7.08 -14.86
CA GLU A 123 -2.41 -6.14 -14.97
C GLU A 123 -3.57 -6.52 -14.04
N GLU A 124 -3.99 -7.79 -14.03
CA GLU A 124 -5.09 -8.27 -13.16
C GLU A 124 -4.75 -8.14 -11.67
N LYS A 125 -3.49 -8.36 -11.30
CA LYS A 125 -3.03 -8.20 -9.91
C LYS A 125 -2.98 -6.74 -9.49
N ILE A 126 -2.47 -5.88 -10.36
CA ILE A 126 -2.43 -4.44 -10.12
C ILE A 126 -3.86 -3.88 -10.04
N TRP A 127 -4.75 -4.38 -10.89
CA TRP A 127 -6.18 -4.07 -10.83
C TRP A 127 -6.82 -4.51 -9.50
N CYS A 128 -6.61 -5.76 -9.08
CA CYS A 128 -7.11 -6.26 -7.79
C CYS A 128 -6.58 -5.44 -6.61
N LEU A 129 -5.31 -5.03 -6.66
CA LEU A 129 -4.68 -4.19 -5.65
C LEU A 129 -5.39 -2.83 -5.57
N ILE A 130 -5.53 -2.14 -6.69
CA ILE A 130 -6.19 -0.83 -6.75
C ILE A 130 -7.63 -0.96 -6.24
N ASN A 131 -8.38 -1.98 -6.71
CA ASN A 131 -9.75 -2.25 -6.28
C ASN A 131 -9.92 -2.36 -4.76
N GLY A 132 -9.03 -3.11 -4.10
CA GLY A 132 -9.05 -3.19 -2.64
C GLY A 132 -8.90 -1.83 -1.96
N PHE A 133 -8.03 -0.95 -2.49
CA PHE A 133 -7.81 0.37 -1.90
C PHE A 133 -8.98 1.35 -2.09
N GLY A 134 -9.75 1.27 -3.17
CA GLY A 134 -10.87 2.21 -3.40
C GLY A 134 -12.16 1.85 -2.69
N GLU A 135 -12.40 0.57 -2.43
CA GLU A 135 -13.49 0.16 -1.54
C GLU A 135 -13.28 0.77 -0.13
N ASP A 136 -12.02 0.84 0.31
CA ASP A 136 -11.64 1.43 1.59
C ASP A 136 -11.45 2.95 1.56
N PHE A 137 -11.31 3.55 0.37
CA PHE A 137 -11.06 4.99 0.22
C PHE A 137 -12.24 5.86 0.70
N ASN A 138 -13.45 5.32 0.67
CA ASN A 138 -14.65 5.98 1.19
C ASN A 138 -14.70 6.02 2.73
N LYS A 139 -13.79 5.33 3.43
CA LYS A 139 -13.67 5.41 4.88
C LYS A 139 -12.91 6.70 5.24
N PRO A 140 -13.33 7.45 6.28
CA PRO A 140 -12.63 8.66 6.67
C PRO A 140 -11.19 8.33 7.09
N ALA A 141 -10.22 8.59 6.20
CA ALA A 141 -8.81 8.58 6.59
C ALA A 141 -8.58 9.70 7.61
N GLY A 142 -7.86 9.45 8.70
CA GLY A 142 -7.63 10.47 9.74
C GLY A 142 -6.53 11.46 9.38
N SER A 143 -5.43 10.96 8.81
CA SER A 143 -4.14 11.65 8.71
C SER A 143 -3.57 11.73 7.28
N GLY A 144 -2.52 12.52 7.10
CA GLY A 144 -1.80 12.67 5.83
C GLY A 144 -1.12 11.37 5.40
N GLU A 145 -0.46 10.66 6.31
CA GLU A 145 0.11 9.34 6.04
C GLU A 145 -0.96 8.32 5.64
N ALA A 146 -2.09 8.30 6.38
CA ALA A 146 -3.22 7.44 6.05
C ALA A 146 -3.79 7.75 4.66
N THR A 147 -3.83 9.01 4.27
CA THR A 147 -4.27 9.43 2.93
C THR A 147 -3.29 8.91 1.87
N MET A 148 -1.98 9.03 2.11
CA MET A 148 -0.95 8.58 1.16
C MET A 148 -0.87 7.07 0.98
N VAL A 149 -1.25 6.28 1.99
CA VAL A 149 -1.41 4.82 1.87
C VAL A 149 -2.37 4.45 0.74
N TYR A 150 -3.40 5.25 0.48
CA TYR A 150 -4.33 5.00 -0.64
C TYR A 150 -3.91 5.72 -1.93
N VAL A 151 -3.45 6.97 -1.83
CA VAL A 151 -3.10 7.78 -3.01
C VAL A 151 -1.94 7.16 -3.79
N SER A 152 -0.92 6.65 -3.10
CA SER A 152 0.27 6.07 -3.73
C SER A 152 -0.04 4.85 -4.61
N PRO A 153 -0.66 3.76 -4.11
CA PRO A 153 -0.95 2.59 -4.95
C PRO A 153 -1.90 2.91 -6.11
N ILE A 154 -2.89 3.80 -5.91
CA ILE A 154 -3.79 4.22 -7.00
C ILE A 154 -2.99 4.98 -8.07
N ALA A 155 -2.10 5.90 -7.69
CA ALA A 155 -1.30 6.67 -8.65
C ALA A 155 -0.36 5.79 -9.49
N TYR A 156 0.40 4.90 -8.85
CA TYR A 156 1.32 4.00 -9.55
C TYR A 156 0.57 2.94 -10.35
N GLY A 157 -0.52 2.41 -9.81
CA GLY A 157 -1.35 1.42 -10.47
C GLY A 157 -2.04 1.96 -11.72
N LEU A 158 -2.62 3.16 -11.65
CA LEU A 158 -3.19 3.82 -12.83
C LEU A 158 -2.12 4.17 -13.88
N ASP A 159 -0.94 4.67 -13.47
CA ASP A 159 0.14 4.92 -14.43
C ASP A 159 0.59 3.64 -15.15
N TYR A 160 0.67 2.52 -14.42
CA TYR A 160 1.00 1.23 -15.01
C TYR A 160 -0.08 0.75 -15.98
N LEU A 161 -1.33 0.70 -15.54
CA LEU A 161 -2.42 0.16 -16.35
C LEU A 161 -2.68 1.01 -17.60
N ASN A 162 -2.55 2.34 -17.49
CA ASN A 162 -2.64 3.26 -18.63
C ASN A 162 -1.54 3.01 -19.68
N GLN A 163 -0.39 2.45 -19.31
CA GLN A 163 0.67 2.07 -20.26
C GLN A 163 0.43 0.70 -20.92
N THR A 164 -0.48 -0.10 -20.38
CA THR A 164 -0.79 -1.46 -20.89
C THR A 164 -2.09 -1.53 -21.70
N ASP A 165 -2.81 -0.42 -21.86
CA ASP A 165 -4.10 -0.33 -22.57
C ASP A 165 -5.17 -1.35 -22.08
N THR A 166 -5.11 -1.75 -20.79
CA THR A 166 -5.95 -2.84 -20.25
C THR A 166 -7.18 -2.37 -19.45
N LEU A 167 -7.35 -1.07 -19.23
CA LEU A 167 -8.42 -0.53 -18.38
C LEU A 167 -9.72 -0.26 -19.16
N ASP A 168 -10.84 -0.66 -18.56
CA ASP A 168 -12.16 -0.16 -18.93
C ASP A 168 -12.30 1.33 -18.57
N ILE A 169 -12.99 2.10 -19.41
CA ILE A 169 -13.10 3.57 -19.31
C ILE A 169 -13.83 3.97 -18.03
N GLN A 170 -14.92 3.27 -17.68
CA GLN A 170 -15.73 3.58 -16.50
C GLN A 170 -14.92 3.38 -15.22
N GLN A 171 -14.18 2.28 -15.16
CA GLN A 171 -13.26 1.96 -14.09
C GLN A 171 -12.15 3.02 -13.96
N MET A 172 -11.52 3.39 -15.07
CA MET A 172 -10.48 4.41 -15.10
C MET A 172 -10.98 5.75 -14.53
N GLU A 173 -12.20 6.17 -14.89
CA GLU A 173 -12.78 7.41 -14.40
C GLU A 173 -13.02 7.39 -12.88
N GLN A 174 -13.55 6.29 -12.34
CA GLN A 174 -13.77 6.12 -10.90
C GLN A 174 -12.47 6.26 -10.10
N TRP A 175 -11.43 5.51 -10.50
CA TRP A 175 -10.14 5.49 -9.81
C TRP A 175 -9.39 6.82 -9.94
N THR A 176 -9.47 7.45 -11.11
CA THR A 176 -8.97 8.81 -11.31
C THR A 176 -9.69 9.79 -10.39
N GLY A 177 -11.00 9.60 -10.14
CA GLY A 177 -11.77 10.34 -9.15
C GLY A 177 -11.23 10.20 -7.73
N TYR A 178 -10.91 8.99 -7.28
CA TYR A 178 -10.29 8.77 -5.96
C TYR A 178 -8.90 9.38 -5.86
N LEU A 179 -8.06 9.21 -6.89
CA LEU A 179 -6.75 9.85 -6.94
C LEU A 179 -6.88 11.38 -6.84
N ARG A 180 -7.82 11.95 -7.59
CA ARG A 180 -8.12 13.40 -7.56
C ARG A 180 -8.50 13.86 -6.17
N TYR A 181 -9.44 13.16 -5.52
CA TYR A 181 -9.88 13.49 -4.17
C TYR A 181 -8.71 13.44 -3.18
N GLY A 182 -7.88 12.40 -3.23
CA GLY A 182 -6.74 12.24 -2.33
C GLY A 182 -5.67 13.32 -2.51
N ILE A 183 -5.37 13.71 -3.75
CA ILE A 183 -4.45 14.82 -4.06
C ILE A 183 -5.00 16.14 -3.49
N VAL A 184 -6.26 16.47 -3.78
CA VAL A 184 -6.89 17.71 -3.28
C VAL A 184 -6.89 17.73 -1.75
N ARG A 185 -7.16 16.59 -1.13
CA ARG A 185 -7.12 16.44 0.32
C ARG A 185 -5.74 16.70 0.89
N MET A 186 -4.69 16.11 0.32
CA MET A 186 -3.30 16.36 0.72
C MET A 186 -2.94 17.84 0.63
N VAL A 187 -3.27 18.50 -0.49
CA VAL A 187 -2.97 19.92 -0.69
C VAL A 187 -3.76 20.83 0.26
N SER A 188 -5.04 20.53 0.51
CA SER A 188 -5.93 21.42 1.28
C SER A 188 -5.85 21.25 2.79
N MET A 189 -5.51 20.05 3.29
CA MET A 189 -5.55 19.74 4.72
C MET A 189 -4.17 19.58 5.37
N TYR A 190 -3.19 19.09 4.62
CA TYR A 190 -1.93 18.61 5.18
C TYR A 190 -0.69 19.37 4.67
N ARG A 191 -0.86 20.29 3.70
CA ARG A 191 0.20 21.14 3.18
C ARG A 191 0.35 22.42 4.00
N ASN A 192 1.57 22.76 4.37
CA ASN A 192 1.92 24.01 5.03
C ASN A 192 2.27 25.12 4.03
N ASN A 193 2.34 26.36 4.53
CA ASN A 193 2.61 27.55 3.71
C ASN A 193 4.00 27.57 3.07
N ASP A 194 4.96 26.81 3.61
CA ASP A 194 6.32 26.67 3.08
C ASP A 194 6.47 25.52 2.07
N GLY A 195 5.36 24.85 1.73
CA GLY A 195 5.31 23.73 0.80
C GLY A 195 5.60 22.36 1.40
N SER A 196 5.85 22.28 2.71
CA SER A 196 6.01 21.03 3.43
C SER A 196 4.67 20.34 3.76
N TYR A 197 4.71 19.07 4.13
CA TYR A 197 3.54 18.30 4.54
C TYR A 197 3.68 17.76 5.97
N SER A 198 2.56 17.73 6.68
CA SER A 198 2.44 17.22 8.05
C SER A 198 1.41 16.08 8.10
N ASP A 199 1.55 15.15 9.04
CA ASP A 199 0.57 14.05 9.20
C ASP A 199 -0.80 14.58 9.68
N TRP A 200 -0.81 15.67 10.43
CA TRP A 200 -2.01 16.36 10.87
C TRP A 200 -1.94 17.84 10.51
N LYS A 201 -3.11 18.45 10.32
CA LYS A 201 -3.21 19.88 10.08
C LYS A 201 -2.61 20.66 11.27
N ASP A 202 -1.84 21.70 10.96
CA ASP A 202 -1.20 22.58 11.95
C ASP A 202 -0.17 21.88 12.87
N CYS A 203 0.29 20.67 12.52
CA CYS A 203 1.39 19.98 13.19
C CYS A 203 2.73 20.23 12.50
N PRO A 204 3.86 19.97 13.18
CA PRO A 204 5.18 20.04 12.56
C PRO A 204 5.29 19.16 11.31
N SER A 205 6.08 19.63 10.36
CA SER A 205 6.27 18.97 9.07
C SER A 205 7.13 17.72 9.19
N SER A 206 6.74 16.65 8.50
CA SER A 206 7.58 15.47 8.31
C SER A 206 8.32 15.59 6.98
N LEU A 207 9.65 15.55 7.03
CA LEU A 207 10.47 15.56 5.83
C LEU A 207 10.25 14.30 4.99
N TRP A 208 10.10 13.14 5.63
CA TRP A 208 9.79 11.88 4.97
C TRP A 208 8.44 11.96 4.23
N LEU A 209 7.38 12.40 4.91
CA LEU A 209 6.06 12.52 4.31
C LEU A 209 6.09 13.53 3.16
N THR A 210 6.76 14.65 3.34
CA THR A 210 6.94 15.66 2.30
C THR A 210 7.62 15.09 1.05
N ALA A 211 8.70 14.30 1.23
CA ALA A 211 9.39 13.63 0.13
C ALA A 211 8.53 12.55 -0.54
N PHE A 212 7.72 11.83 0.24
CA PHE A 212 6.81 10.80 -0.28
C PHE A 212 5.69 11.42 -1.12
N VAL A 213 5.07 12.50 -0.61
CA VAL A 213 4.03 13.25 -1.33
C VAL A 213 4.59 13.81 -2.63
N ALA A 214 5.78 14.44 -2.61
CA ALA A 214 6.41 14.96 -3.82
C ALA A 214 6.60 13.88 -4.88
N LYS A 215 7.19 12.73 -4.49
CA LYS A 215 7.41 11.58 -5.37
C LYS A 215 6.11 11.10 -6.04
N VAL A 216 5.07 10.87 -5.23
CA VAL A 216 3.77 10.40 -5.71
C VAL A 216 3.09 11.45 -6.58
N PHE A 217 3.13 12.73 -6.21
CA PHE A 217 2.52 13.82 -6.99
C PHE A 217 3.15 13.96 -8.37
N CYS A 218 4.48 13.88 -8.44
CA CYS A 218 5.20 13.85 -9.72
C CYS A 218 4.79 12.66 -10.59
N LYS A 219 4.58 11.48 -9.99
CA LYS A 219 4.06 10.30 -10.69
C LYS A 219 2.63 10.52 -11.19
N SER A 220 1.76 11.07 -10.34
CA SER A 220 0.35 11.34 -10.64
C SER A 220 0.15 12.32 -11.80
N TYR A 221 1.17 13.12 -12.16
CA TYR A 221 1.07 14.08 -13.28
C TYR A 221 0.72 13.40 -14.61
N LYS A 222 1.09 12.13 -14.76
CA LYS A 222 0.77 11.34 -15.96
C LYS A 222 -0.72 10.94 -16.04
N VAL A 223 -1.43 10.99 -14.92
CA VAL A 223 -2.81 10.51 -14.77
C VAL A 223 -3.79 11.66 -14.54
N VAL A 224 -3.47 12.59 -13.63
CA VAL A 224 -4.34 13.71 -13.22
C VAL A 224 -3.59 15.03 -13.43
N LYS A 225 -4.16 15.95 -14.22
CA LYS A 225 -3.57 17.27 -14.52
C LYS A 225 -4.48 18.45 -14.18
N ASP A 226 -5.73 18.18 -13.88
CA ASP A 226 -6.84 19.14 -13.80
C ASP A 226 -7.04 19.75 -12.40
N VAL A 227 -6.23 19.39 -11.41
CA VAL A 227 -6.41 19.84 -10.01
C VAL A 227 -5.33 20.78 -9.46
N GLY A 228 -4.57 21.45 -10.34
CA GLY A 228 -3.71 22.60 -9.98
C GLY A 228 -2.52 22.30 -9.05
N TYR A 229 -2.44 21.11 -8.47
CA TYR A 229 -1.39 20.72 -7.51
C TYR A 229 0.03 20.76 -8.12
N ILE A 230 0.15 20.68 -9.43
CA ILE A 230 1.43 20.64 -10.16
C ILE A 230 2.26 21.89 -9.84
N GLU A 231 1.61 23.05 -9.72
CA GLU A 231 2.26 24.33 -9.41
C GLU A 231 2.87 24.34 -8.00
N THR A 232 2.41 23.45 -7.11
CA THR A 232 2.89 23.34 -5.73
C THR A 232 4.18 22.51 -5.60
N ILE A 233 4.47 21.65 -6.59
CA ILE A 233 5.58 20.68 -6.54
C ILE A 233 6.96 21.38 -6.44
N PRO A 234 7.27 22.42 -7.24
CA PRO A 234 8.57 23.08 -7.15
C PRO A 234 8.87 23.68 -5.76
N GLU A 235 7.85 24.23 -5.09
CA GLU A 235 7.98 24.75 -3.73
C GLU A 235 8.26 23.62 -2.74
N THR A 236 7.51 22.51 -2.83
CA THR A 236 7.72 21.31 -2.00
C THR A 236 9.12 20.73 -2.18
N LEU A 237 9.62 20.59 -3.42
CA LEU A 237 10.98 20.12 -3.68
C LEU A 237 12.05 21.08 -3.16
N SER A 238 11.80 22.38 -3.23
CA SER A 238 12.71 23.40 -2.68
C SER A 238 12.76 23.34 -1.15
N TYR A 239 11.61 23.14 -0.48
CA TYR A 239 11.58 22.86 0.95
C TYR A 239 12.44 21.65 1.32
N ILE A 240 12.28 20.53 0.60
CA ILE A 240 13.09 19.32 0.87
C ILE A 240 14.57 19.65 0.72
N ALA A 241 14.98 20.33 -0.36
CA ALA A 241 16.37 20.67 -0.63
C ALA A 241 17.00 21.58 0.46
N LYS A 242 16.22 22.48 1.07
CA LYS A 242 16.66 23.35 2.18
C LYS A 242 16.94 22.58 3.47
N ASN A 243 16.26 21.47 3.68
CA ASN A 243 16.42 20.63 4.86
C ASN A 243 17.62 19.67 4.78
N ASN A 244 18.48 19.82 3.76
CA ASN A 244 19.72 19.08 3.66
C ASN A 244 20.73 19.56 4.71
N ILE A 245 21.24 18.64 5.53
CA ILE A 245 22.13 18.99 6.65
C ILE A 245 23.43 19.60 6.12
N TYR A 246 23.69 20.85 6.53
CA TYR A 246 24.84 21.62 6.11
C TYR A 246 26.16 20.88 6.43
N GLY A 247 27.06 20.80 5.45
CA GLY A 247 28.36 20.13 5.58
C GLY A 247 28.33 18.59 5.55
N GLY A 248 27.15 17.97 5.72
CA GLY A 248 26.99 16.51 5.76
C GLY A 248 26.32 15.91 4.53
N GLY A 249 25.38 16.62 3.89
CA GLY A 249 24.66 16.13 2.71
C GLY A 249 23.56 15.10 3.01
N SER A 250 23.39 14.69 4.26
CA SER A 250 22.32 13.81 4.72
C SER A 250 21.02 14.57 5.00
N PHE A 251 19.93 13.82 5.12
CA PHE A 251 18.63 14.29 5.58
C PHE A 251 18.24 13.58 6.88
N GLN A 252 17.50 14.29 7.72
CA GLN A 252 16.97 13.78 8.98
C GLN A 252 15.53 14.29 9.12
N ASP A 253 14.63 13.40 9.51
CA ASP A 253 13.30 13.75 9.96
C ASP A 253 13.28 13.75 11.49
N TYR A 254 12.64 14.75 12.08
CA TYR A 254 12.47 14.84 13.53
C TYR A 254 11.08 14.37 13.96
N GLU A 255 10.15 14.26 13.01
CA GLU A 255 8.80 13.79 13.27
C GLU A 255 8.71 12.27 13.19
N ARG A 256 7.85 11.72 14.05
CA ARG A 256 7.57 10.28 14.06
C ARG A 256 6.61 9.95 12.93
N ILE A 257 6.93 8.91 12.18
CA ILE A 257 6.00 8.34 11.20
C ILE A 257 5.06 7.39 11.94
N VAL A 258 3.76 7.64 11.87
CA VAL A 258 2.75 6.99 12.71
C VAL A 258 2.28 5.68 12.09
N ARG A 259 2.13 5.63 10.76
CA ARG A 259 1.56 4.53 9.98
C ARG A 259 2.61 3.53 9.47
N VAL A 260 3.62 3.27 10.28
CA VAL A 260 4.68 2.27 9.99
C VAL A 260 4.13 0.85 9.82
N ASP A 261 2.95 0.57 10.35
CA ASP A 261 2.21 -0.68 10.17
C ASP A 261 1.92 -0.95 8.68
N LEU A 262 1.60 0.11 7.93
CA LEU A 262 1.31 0.05 6.50
C LEU A 262 2.46 0.56 5.62
N LEU A 263 3.39 1.32 6.20
CA LEU A 263 4.53 1.94 5.52
C LEU A 263 5.83 1.38 6.09
N GLN A 264 6.04 0.07 5.95
CA GLN A 264 7.09 -0.64 6.68
C GLN A 264 8.52 -0.16 6.32
N GLY A 265 8.81 0.20 5.06
CA GLY A 265 10.08 0.81 4.69
C GLY A 265 10.35 2.16 5.36
N ALA A 266 9.31 2.85 5.82
CA ALA A 266 9.44 4.10 6.57
C ALA A 266 10.08 3.90 7.96
N LEU A 267 10.12 2.67 8.49
CA LEU A 267 10.84 2.34 9.74
C LEU A 267 12.34 2.66 9.64
N GLY A 268 12.97 2.33 8.51
CA GLY A 268 14.38 2.67 8.26
C GLY A 268 14.61 4.18 8.14
N MET A 269 13.57 4.95 7.82
CA MET A 269 13.65 6.38 7.53
C MET A 269 13.41 7.27 8.76
N GLN A 270 12.98 6.70 9.90
CA GLN A 270 12.83 7.39 11.20
C GLN A 270 14.10 7.40 12.06
N SER A 271 15.18 6.80 11.58
CA SER A 271 16.41 6.65 12.34
C SER A 271 17.34 7.85 12.15
N ASP A 272 18.22 8.09 13.14
CA ASP A 272 19.32 9.04 13.00
C ASP A 272 20.14 8.66 11.74
N PRO A 273 20.42 9.61 10.81
CA PRO A 273 21.17 9.31 9.58
C PRO A 273 22.55 8.70 9.84
N LYS A 274 23.15 8.88 11.03
CA LYS A 274 24.39 8.19 11.44
C LYS A 274 24.22 6.67 11.57
N ASN A 275 23.02 6.22 11.94
CA ASN A 275 22.70 4.82 12.13
C ASN A 275 22.06 4.21 10.87
N ASP A 276 21.11 4.92 10.27
CA ASP A 276 20.42 4.49 9.05
C ASP A 276 20.08 5.68 8.15
N PRO A 277 20.85 5.91 7.07
CA PRO A 277 20.61 6.99 6.12
C PRO A 277 19.57 6.67 5.03
N SER A 278 18.65 5.73 5.27
CA SER A 278 17.59 5.37 4.31
C SER A 278 16.76 6.57 3.85
N LEU A 279 16.48 7.54 4.74
CA LEU A 279 15.77 8.77 4.36
C LEU A 279 16.53 9.59 3.31
N THR A 280 17.87 9.62 3.39
CA THR A 280 18.68 10.35 2.40
C THR A 280 18.58 9.71 1.03
N SER A 281 18.57 8.37 0.98
CA SER A 281 18.35 7.62 -0.26
C SER A 281 16.95 7.89 -0.81
N PHE A 282 15.94 7.86 0.04
CA PHE A 282 14.55 8.13 -0.35
C PHE A 282 14.33 9.53 -0.90
N VAL A 283 14.88 10.56 -0.25
CA VAL A 283 14.83 11.95 -0.75
C VAL A 283 15.52 12.08 -2.11
N LEU A 284 16.68 11.43 -2.29
CA LEU A 284 17.36 11.42 -3.58
C LEU A 284 16.49 10.78 -4.67
N ILE A 285 15.85 9.65 -4.37
CA ILE A 285 14.88 9.00 -5.29
C ILE A 285 13.75 9.97 -5.65
N SER A 286 13.16 10.66 -4.68
CA SER A 286 12.09 11.65 -4.93
C SER A 286 12.53 12.75 -5.89
N PHE A 287 13.74 13.31 -5.72
CA PHE A 287 14.28 14.30 -6.67
C PHE A 287 14.42 13.73 -8.09
N GLN A 288 15.02 12.55 -8.20
CA GLN A 288 15.31 11.93 -9.49
C GLN A 288 14.04 11.47 -10.23
N GLU A 289 13.03 10.96 -9.53
CA GLU A 289 11.76 10.58 -10.14
C GLU A 289 10.95 11.80 -10.60
N CYS A 290 10.99 12.90 -9.84
CA CYS A 290 10.29 14.13 -10.20
C CYS A 290 10.87 14.84 -11.43
N LYS A 291 12.19 14.77 -11.63
CA LYS A 291 12.90 15.41 -12.76
C LYS A 291 12.66 16.92 -12.89
N ILE A 292 12.31 17.59 -11.80
CA ILE A 292 12.17 19.05 -11.71
C ILE A 292 13.42 19.59 -11.03
N TRP A 293 14.18 20.40 -11.75
CA TRP A 293 15.50 20.85 -11.32
C TRP A 293 15.59 22.37 -11.27
N ASN A 294 16.16 22.86 -10.17
CA ASN A 294 16.67 24.22 -10.02
C ASN A 294 18.05 24.15 -9.33
N GLU A 295 18.74 25.29 -9.16
CA GLU A 295 20.08 25.32 -8.56
C GLU A 295 20.11 24.71 -7.14
N GLU A 296 19.08 24.99 -6.35
CA GLU A 296 18.95 24.52 -4.97
C GLU A 296 18.82 22.99 -4.88
N ILE A 297 17.89 22.42 -5.65
CA ILE A 297 17.65 20.99 -5.75
C ILE A 297 18.89 20.28 -6.32
N THR A 298 19.52 20.86 -7.35
CA THR A 298 20.72 20.28 -7.97
C THR A 298 21.87 20.20 -6.96
N ASN A 299 22.12 21.29 -6.22
CA ASN A 299 23.17 21.33 -5.20
C ASN A 299 22.88 20.36 -4.05
N SER A 300 21.62 20.27 -3.62
CA SER A 300 21.20 19.34 -2.58
C SER A 300 21.36 17.87 -3.01
N SER A 301 20.94 17.54 -4.23
CA SER A 301 21.10 16.21 -4.83
C SER A 301 22.56 15.80 -4.90
N ARG A 302 23.46 16.70 -5.35
CA ARG A 302 24.91 16.44 -5.39
C ARG A 302 25.49 16.13 -4.01
N ARG A 303 25.05 16.84 -2.96
CA ARG A 303 25.50 16.59 -1.59
C ARG A 303 24.98 15.25 -1.06
N ALA A 304 23.73 14.89 -1.38
CA ALA A 304 23.16 13.60 -1.01
C ALA A 304 23.90 12.42 -1.68
N ILE A 305 24.18 12.52 -2.98
CA ILE A 305 25.00 11.54 -3.72
C ILE A 305 26.36 11.38 -3.04
N ALA A 306 27.09 12.48 -2.82
CA ALA A 306 28.41 12.46 -2.20
C ALA A 306 28.41 11.92 -0.76
N TYR A 307 27.30 12.01 -0.04
CA TYR A 307 27.13 11.43 1.29
C TYR A 307 26.91 9.91 1.20
N LEU A 308 25.98 9.46 0.35
CA LEU A 308 25.65 8.05 0.16
C LEU A 308 26.85 7.24 -0.38
N GLU A 309 27.64 7.82 -1.28
CA GLU A 309 28.86 7.20 -1.84
C GLU A 309 29.97 6.96 -0.81
N LYS A 310 29.87 7.54 0.39
CA LYS A 310 30.84 7.37 1.49
C LYS A 310 30.40 6.33 2.51
N LEU A 311 29.20 5.76 2.37
CA LEU A 311 28.72 4.73 3.28
C LEU A 311 29.65 3.51 3.23
N SER A 312 30.03 3.03 4.41
CA SER A 312 30.92 1.87 4.51
C SER A 312 30.18 0.59 4.13
N GLU A 313 30.87 -0.32 3.44
CA GLU A 313 30.34 -1.64 3.09
C GLU A 313 29.83 -2.39 4.33
N LYS A 314 30.50 -2.23 5.48
CA LYS A 314 30.09 -2.82 6.76
C LYS A 314 28.72 -2.31 7.21
N THR A 315 28.43 -1.03 7.03
CA THR A 315 27.11 -0.44 7.36
C THR A 315 26.05 -1.01 6.43
N LEU A 316 26.33 -1.01 5.13
CA LEU A 316 25.40 -1.46 4.09
C LEU A 316 25.04 -2.95 4.26
N ARG A 317 26.02 -3.83 4.47
CA ARG A 317 25.78 -5.27 4.64
C ARG A 317 24.99 -5.64 5.89
N ARG A 318 24.90 -4.76 6.89
CA ARG A 318 24.12 -4.99 8.11
C ARG A 318 22.63 -4.70 7.93
N ASN A 319 22.27 -3.95 6.91
CA ASN A 319 20.90 -3.52 6.65
C ASN A 319 20.60 -3.70 5.14
N PRO A 320 20.03 -4.85 4.75
CA PRO A 320 19.70 -5.16 3.36
C PRO A 320 18.79 -4.11 2.71
N PHE A 321 17.84 -3.55 3.47
CA PHE A 321 16.95 -2.49 3.00
C PHE A 321 17.72 -1.22 2.66
N LEU A 322 18.59 -0.75 3.57
CA LEU A 322 19.44 0.41 3.32
C LEU A 322 20.31 0.20 2.07
N LEU A 323 20.92 -0.98 1.94
CA LEU A 323 21.73 -1.29 0.75
C LEU A 323 20.90 -1.25 -0.53
N ALA A 324 19.72 -1.85 -0.54
CA ALA A 324 18.84 -1.87 -1.71
C ALA A 324 18.36 -0.46 -2.10
N ILE A 325 17.85 0.32 -1.15
CA ILE A 325 17.35 1.68 -1.43
C ILE A 325 18.49 2.63 -1.82
N THR A 326 19.68 2.53 -1.21
CA THR A 326 20.85 3.32 -1.59
C THR A 326 21.35 2.96 -2.98
N ALA A 327 21.45 1.67 -3.29
CA ALA A 327 21.88 1.23 -4.62
C ALA A 327 20.92 1.72 -5.69
N TYR A 328 19.60 1.62 -5.45
CA TYR A 328 18.58 2.15 -6.35
C TYR A 328 18.71 3.67 -6.53
N ALA A 329 18.84 4.42 -5.43
CA ALA A 329 18.96 5.88 -5.46
C ALA A 329 20.18 6.33 -6.28
N LEU A 330 21.33 5.67 -6.10
CA LEU A 330 22.56 5.98 -6.83
C LEU A 330 22.52 5.56 -8.30
N ALA A 331 21.88 4.43 -8.61
CA ALA A 331 21.65 4.01 -9.99
C ALA A 331 20.74 5.00 -10.72
N LEU A 332 19.63 5.42 -10.08
CA LEU A 332 18.70 6.39 -10.64
C LEU A 332 19.34 7.77 -10.84
N ALA A 333 20.29 8.15 -9.97
CA ALA A 333 21.06 9.39 -10.07
C ALA A 333 22.26 9.31 -11.04
N ASN A 334 22.51 8.15 -11.65
CA ASN A 334 23.67 7.90 -12.51
C ASN A 334 25.01 8.27 -11.84
N SER A 335 25.19 7.81 -10.59
CA SER A 335 26.44 8.00 -9.81
C SER A 335 27.61 7.23 -10.40
N ASP A 336 28.82 7.79 -10.29
CA ASP A 336 30.07 7.15 -10.70
C ASP A 336 30.37 5.84 -9.92
N LYS A 337 29.72 5.63 -8.76
CA LYS A 337 29.87 4.43 -7.95
C LYS A 337 28.71 3.44 -8.09
N MET A 338 27.75 3.67 -8.99
CA MET A 338 26.55 2.83 -9.07
C MET A 338 26.88 1.33 -9.25
N ASP A 339 27.92 1.00 -10.02
CA ASP A 339 28.31 -0.39 -10.28
C ASP A 339 28.82 -1.08 -9.00
N PHE A 340 29.59 -0.37 -8.16
CA PHE A 340 30.03 -0.90 -6.87
C PHE A 340 28.84 -1.26 -5.97
N PHE A 341 27.83 -0.39 -5.89
CA PHE A 341 26.63 -0.64 -5.06
C PHE A 341 25.76 -1.76 -5.65
N ARG A 342 25.64 -1.84 -6.98
CA ARG A 342 24.95 -2.93 -7.68
C ARG A 342 25.59 -4.28 -7.43
N ASP A 343 26.92 -4.37 -7.56
CA ASP A 343 27.67 -5.60 -7.31
C ASP A 343 27.58 -6.02 -5.84
N LEU A 344 27.70 -5.05 -4.92
CA LEU A 344 27.55 -5.28 -3.50
C LEU A 344 26.17 -5.84 -3.16
N LEU A 345 25.10 -5.24 -3.72
CA LEU A 345 23.72 -5.69 -3.55
C LEU A 345 23.50 -7.09 -4.13
N TYR A 346 24.00 -7.35 -5.35
CA TYR A 346 23.87 -8.65 -5.98
C TYR A 346 24.59 -9.75 -5.18
N GLY A 347 25.70 -9.42 -4.52
CA GLY A 347 26.44 -10.31 -3.64
C GLY A 347 25.79 -10.58 -2.28
N THR A 348 24.74 -9.86 -1.89
CA THR A 348 23.98 -10.09 -0.63
C THR A 348 22.64 -10.78 -0.82
N ARG A 349 22.32 -11.21 -2.05
CA ARG A 349 21.05 -11.87 -2.36
C ARG A 349 20.90 -13.20 -1.61
N SER A 350 19.66 -13.53 -1.27
CA SER A 350 19.25 -14.86 -0.83
C SER A 350 18.66 -15.62 -2.02
N GLU A 351 18.95 -16.90 -2.10
CA GLU A 351 18.52 -17.77 -3.21
C GLU A 351 17.90 -19.04 -2.63
N GLU A 352 16.60 -19.22 -2.85
CA GLU A 352 15.84 -20.39 -2.37
C GLU A 352 14.87 -20.85 -3.45
N SER A 353 14.92 -22.12 -3.84
CA SER A 353 13.93 -22.76 -4.74
C SER A 353 13.56 -21.90 -5.97
N ASP A 354 14.57 -21.44 -6.71
CA ASP A 354 14.48 -20.56 -7.90
C ASP A 354 14.00 -19.11 -7.63
N LEU A 355 13.91 -18.69 -6.36
CA LEU A 355 13.61 -17.32 -5.97
C LEU A 355 14.88 -16.57 -5.60
N LEU A 356 14.93 -15.30 -6.00
CA LEU A 356 15.98 -14.34 -5.64
C LEU A 356 15.34 -13.21 -4.85
N PHE A 357 15.79 -13.00 -3.62
CA PHE A 357 15.22 -11.98 -2.74
C PHE A 357 16.23 -11.42 -1.74
N TRP A 358 15.85 -10.33 -1.09
CA TRP A 358 16.62 -9.66 -0.03
C TRP A 358 15.73 -9.41 1.18
N SER A 359 16.14 -9.92 2.33
CA SER A 359 15.49 -9.68 3.62
C SER A 359 16.54 -9.75 4.75
N ASN A 360 16.14 -9.40 5.98
CA ASN A 360 16.98 -9.72 7.13
C ASN A 360 17.01 -11.24 7.32
N ARG A 361 18.18 -11.76 7.73
CA ARG A 361 18.37 -13.21 7.90
C ARG A 361 17.43 -13.78 8.95
N GLY A 362 16.67 -14.80 8.59
CA GLY A 362 15.76 -15.51 9.49
C GLY A 362 14.37 -14.89 9.63
N ASP A 363 14.10 -13.78 8.94
CA ASP A 363 12.76 -13.21 8.90
C ASP A 363 11.84 -14.07 8.04
N ALA A 364 10.63 -14.34 8.53
CA ALA A 364 9.54 -14.86 7.72
C ALA A 364 9.14 -13.82 6.64
N PRO A 365 8.52 -14.25 5.52
CA PRO A 365 8.05 -13.34 4.48
C PRO A 365 7.20 -12.20 5.07
N ASN A 366 7.62 -10.95 4.81
CA ASN A 366 6.98 -9.76 5.35
C ASN A 366 7.08 -8.59 4.34
N GLY A 367 6.31 -7.51 4.59
CA GLY A 367 6.27 -6.35 3.70
C GLY A 367 7.63 -5.67 3.53
N TYR A 368 8.43 -5.62 4.59
CA TYR A 368 9.78 -5.05 4.56
C TYR A 368 10.74 -5.81 3.62
N GLY A 369 10.69 -7.15 3.61
CA GLY A 369 11.46 -7.97 2.67
C GLY A 369 11.00 -7.82 1.22
N VAL A 370 9.67 -7.69 1.01
CA VAL A 370 9.11 -7.40 -0.32
C VAL A 370 9.59 -6.04 -0.83
N GLU A 371 9.53 -5.01 0.01
CA GLU A 371 9.98 -3.66 -0.35
C GLU A 371 11.50 -3.61 -0.61
N THR A 372 12.30 -4.29 0.21
CA THR A 372 13.75 -4.43 0.01
C THR A 372 14.05 -5.08 -1.36
N THR A 373 13.38 -6.19 -1.66
CA THR A 373 13.54 -6.90 -2.93
C THR A 373 13.06 -6.06 -4.12
N ALA A 374 11.99 -5.27 -3.95
CA ALA A 374 11.50 -4.37 -4.98
C ALA A 374 12.52 -3.26 -5.31
N TYR A 375 13.14 -2.63 -4.31
CA TYR A 375 14.23 -1.68 -4.56
C TYR A 375 15.43 -2.35 -5.24
N ALA A 376 15.78 -3.57 -4.84
CA ALA A 376 16.85 -4.31 -5.50
C ALA A 376 16.54 -4.58 -6.97
N LEU A 377 15.31 -5.03 -7.27
CA LEU A 377 14.86 -5.24 -8.64
C LEU A 377 14.91 -3.97 -9.49
N LEU A 378 14.48 -2.82 -8.94
CA LEU A 378 14.54 -1.53 -9.65
C LEU A 378 15.97 -1.01 -9.86
N THR A 379 16.95 -1.56 -9.17
CA THR A 379 18.35 -1.19 -9.30
C THR A 379 19.00 -1.85 -10.52
N PHE A 380 18.62 -3.09 -10.85
CA PHE A 380 19.15 -3.84 -11.99
C PHE A 380 18.43 -3.45 -13.28
#